data_AF-A0A4V5UJG3-F1
#
_entry.id   AF-A0A4V5UJG3-F1
#
_cell.length_a   1.000
_cell.length_b   1.000
_cell.length_c   1.000
_cell.angle_alpha   90.00
_cell.angle_beta   90.00
_cell.angle_gamma   90.00
#
_symmetry.space_group_name_H-M   'P 1'
#
loop_
_entity.id
_entity.type
_entity.pdbx_description
1 polymer ?
#
loop_
_entity_poly.entity_id
_entity_poly.type
_entity_poly.pdbx_seq_one_letter_code
_entity_poly.pdbx_strand_id
1 'polypeptide(L)'
;MVETAYRYLKAAQHMQRGFDMVDVAQINAAIGIEIILKSFCSKPSGNLGQINETYELDNAALKTAHGHLQNLNKVPSDRKNPDKHDLLTLFHSVPAQIRQQLRIDQYEGVIETYRHIFTAARYPYERNAQKMVDDVLIEVLDELVTRVNAWYGDLGWQNNYLYYDGAHPELADWESAGEIELSYGDLSKGY
;
A
#
# COMPACT_ATOMS: atom_id res chain seq x y z
N MET A 1 -5.96 5.66 -3.66
CA MET A 1 -5.27 4.55 -2.96
C MET A 1 -3.76 4.59 -3.16
N VAL A 2 -3.27 4.75 -4.40
CA VAL A 2 -1.83 4.81 -4.71
C VAL A 2 -1.12 5.96 -3.96
N GLU A 3 -1.82 7.08 -3.76
CA GLU A 3 -1.36 8.22 -2.96
C GLU A 3 -1.12 7.83 -1.49
N THR A 4 -1.97 6.97 -0.94
CA THR A 4 -1.79 6.43 0.40
C THR A 4 -0.54 5.55 0.45
N ALA A 5 -0.32 4.70 -0.56
CA ALA A 5 0.92 3.91 -0.64
C ALA A 5 2.17 4.79 -0.72
N TYR A 6 2.12 5.90 -1.48
CA TYR A 6 3.20 6.88 -1.54
C TYR A 6 3.50 7.51 -0.17
N ARG A 7 2.47 7.84 0.63
CA ARG A 7 2.67 8.33 1.99
C ARG A 7 3.37 7.32 2.89
N TYR A 8 3.02 6.03 2.77
CA TYR A 8 3.72 4.94 3.48
C TYR A 8 5.17 4.77 3.03
N LEU A 9 5.45 4.93 1.72
CA LEU A 9 6.81 4.96 1.21
C LEU A 9 7.63 6.10 1.83
N LYS A 10 7.09 7.32 1.85
CA LYS A 10 7.77 8.46 2.48
C LYS A 10 8.03 8.23 3.96
N ALA A 11 7.04 7.71 4.68
CA ALA A 11 7.23 7.35 6.08
C ALA A 11 8.37 6.33 6.26
N ALA A 12 8.40 5.26 5.45
CA ALA A 12 9.46 4.26 5.47
C ALA A 12 10.85 4.87 5.18
N GLN A 13 10.97 5.69 4.14
CA GLN A 13 12.22 6.38 3.78
C GLN A 13 12.73 7.32 4.88
N HIS A 14 11.83 8.05 5.56
CA HIS A 14 12.19 8.90 6.68
C HIS A 14 12.68 8.08 7.88
N MET A 15 12.01 6.97 8.22
CA MET A 15 12.40 6.08 9.31
C MET A 15 13.76 5.41 9.06
N GLN A 16 13.99 4.96 7.82
CA GLN A 16 15.25 4.33 7.40
C GLN A 16 16.46 5.26 7.61
N ARG A 17 16.32 6.54 7.29
CA ARG A 17 17.42 7.52 7.35
C ARG A 17 17.68 8.08 8.75
N GLY A 18 16.67 8.11 9.61
CA GLY A 18 16.68 8.98 10.79
C GLY A 18 17.05 8.32 12.12
N PHE A 19 16.70 7.04 12.36
CA PHE A 19 16.48 6.61 13.75
C PHE A 19 16.78 5.14 14.10
N ASP A 20 17.52 4.37 13.30
CA ASP A 20 17.71 2.91 13.52
C ASP A 20 16.37 2.16 13.63
N MET A 21 15.38 2.61 12.85
CA MET A 21 14.00 2.09 12.82
C MET A 21 13.73 1.31 11.54
N VAL A 22 14.73 0.59 11.03
CA VAL A 22 14.62 -0.13 9.73
C VAL A 22 13.54 -1.21 9.80
N ASP A 23 13.33 -1.83 10.96
CA ASP A 23 12.25 -2.77 11.22
C ASP A 23 10.86 -2.13 11.04
N VAL A 24 10.66 -0.95 11.63
CA VAL A 24 9.41 -0.18 11.48
C VAL A 24 9.26 0.35 10.05
N ALA A 25 10.37 0.77 9.42
CA ALA A 25 10.39 1.21 8.03
C ALA A 25 9.96 0.08 7.08
N GLN A 26 10.47 -1.13 7.28
CA GLN A 26 10.11 -2.32 6.51
C GLN A 26 8.62 -2.65 6.65
N ILE A 27 8.04 -2.55 7.86
CA ILE A 27 6.60 -2.71 8.07
C ILE A 27 5.80 -1.65 7.30
N ASN A 28 6.21 -0.38 7.34
CA ASN A 28 5.54 0.68 6.58
C ASN A 28 5.62 0.42 5.07
N ALA A 29 6.76 -0.05 4.57
CA ALA A 29 6.91 -0.43 3.18
C ALA A 29 6.00 -1.60 2.80
N ALA A 30 5.88 -2.61 3.66
CA ALA A 30 4.92 -3.70 3.45
C ALA A 30 3.47 -3.20 3.36
N ILE A 31 3.06 -2.26 4.21
CA ILE A 31 1.73 -1.62 4.13
C ILE A 31 1.56 -0.92 2.77
N GLY A 32 2.58 -0.18 2.31
CA GLY A 32 2.54 0.46 1.01
C GLY A 32 2.37 -0.54 -0.14
N ILE A 33 3.10 -1.66 -0.11
CA ILE A 33 2.98 -2.73 -1.12
C ILE A 33 1.57 -3.35 -1.07
N GLU A 34 1.04 -3.63 0.12
CA GLU A 34 -0.35 -4.10 0.30
C GLU A 34 -1.33 -3.14 -0.38
N ILE A 35 -1.20 -1.83 -0.15
CA ILE A 35 -2.09 -0.82 -0.74
C ILE A 35 -1.96 -0.77 -2.27
N ILE A 36 -0.74 -0.86 -2.82
CA ILE A 36 -0.53 -0.93 -4.28
C ILE A 36 -1.23 -2.15 -4.86
N LEU A 37 -1.01 -3.34 -4.31
CA LEU A 37 -1.65 -4.57 -4.80
C LEU A 37 -3.18 -4.46 -4.71
N LYS A 38 -3.69 -3.97 -3.58
CA LYS A 38 -5.12 -3.74 -3.38
C LYS A 38 -5.70 -2.75 -4.38
N SER A 39 -4.96 -1.72 -4.78
CA SER A 39 -5.44 -0.73 -5.75
C SER A 39 -5.84 -1.35 -7.09
N PHE A 40 -5.25 -2.49 -7.48
CA PHE A 40 -5.57 -3.19 -8.72
C PHE A 40 -6.63 -4.28 -8.58
N CYS A 41 -6.99 -4.67 -7.36
CA CYS A 41 -8.02 -5.67 -7.07
C CYS A 41 -9.14 -5.11 -6.18
N SER A 42 -9.37 -3.79 -6.26
CA SER A 42 -10.47 -3.11 -5.55
C SER A 42 -11.44 -2.47 -6.52
N LYS A 43 -12.68 -2.30 -6.09
CA LYS A 43 -13.74 -1.61 -6.83
C LYS A 43 -14.33 -0.50 -5.95
N PRO A 44 -14.75 0.64 -6.53
CA PRO A 44 -15.45 1.67 -5.77
C PRO A 44 -16.71 1.07 -5.11
N SER A 45 -16.86 1.31 -3.81
CA SER A 45 -17.96 0.82 -2.98
C SER A 45 -18.80 1.95 -2.37
N GLY A 46 -18.35 3.20 -2.49
CA GLY A 46 -19.08 4.37 -1.98
C GLY A 46 -18.45 5.69 -2.44
N ASN A 47 -19.26 6.75 -2.50
CA ASN A 47 -18.86 8.12 -2.88
C ASN A 47 -18.04 8.21 -4.18
N LEU A 48 -18.45 7.48 -5.22
CA LEU A 48 -17.77 7.47 -6.53
C LEU A 48 -17.60 8.89 -7.08
N GLY A 49 -16.38 9.24 -7.48
CA GLY A 49 -15.98 10.54 -8.03
C GLY A 49 -15.78 11.63 -6.98
N GLN A 50 -15.91 11.33 -5.68
CA GLN A 50 -15.72 12.30 -4.59
C GLN A 50 -14.37 12.08 -3.88
N ILE A 51 -13.93 13.11 -3.14
CA ILE A 51 -12.67 13.06 -2.37
C ILE A 51 -12.66 11.96 -1.30
N ASN A 52 -13.84 11.51 -0.86
CA ASN A 52 -14.05 10.46 0.12
C ASN A 52 -14.55 9.15 -0.52
N GLU A 53 -14.21 8.88 -1.78
CA GLU A 53 -14.47 7.61 -2.46
C GLU A 53 -13.91 6.44 -1.63
N THR A 54 -14.75 5.44 -1.38
CA THR A 54 -14.39 4.22 -0.66
C THR A 54 -14.31 3.05 -1.61
N TYR A 55 -13.51 2.04 -1.25
CA TYR A 55 -13.27 0.87 -2.09
C TYR A 55 -13.46 -0.42 -1.31
N GLU A 56 -13.90 -1.47 -2.01
CA GLU A 56 -13.94 -2.84 -1.50
C GLU A 56 -13.07 -3.76 -2.34
N LEU A 57 -12.51 -4.80 -1.72
CA LEU A 57 -11.70 -5.78 -2.43
C LEU A 57 -12.60 -6.69 -3.29
N ASP A 58 -12.10 -7.04 -4.47
CA ASP A 58 -12.71 -8.05 -5.32
C ASP A 58 -12.57 -9.44 -4.68
N ASN A 59 -13.61 -9.83 -3.93
CA ASN A 59 -13.67 -11.12 -3.24
C ASN A 59 -13.60 -12.31 -4.20
N ALA A 60 -13.99 -12.16 -5.48
CA ALA A 60 -13.87 -13.23 -6.46
C ALA A 60 -12.41 -13.41 -6.88
N ALA A 61 -11.71 -12.32 -7.16
CA ALA A 61 -10.28 -12.35 -7.47
C ALA A 61 -9.46 -12.96 -6.32
N LEU A 62 -9.76 -12.56 -5.06
CA LEU A 62 -9.14 -13.13 -3.87
C LEU A 62 -9.38 -14.63 -3.72
N LYS A 63 -10.61 -15.11 -3.96
CA LYS A 63 -10.92 -16.55 -3.89
C LYS A 63 -10.18 -17.35 -4.95
N THR A 64 -10.09 -16.83 -6.18
CA THR A 64 -9.33 -17.47 -7.26
C THR A 64 -7.84 -17.53 -6.91
N ALA A 65 -7.25 -16.44 -6.42
CA ALA A 65 -5.85 -16.39 -5.99
C ALA A 65 -5.58 -17.37 -4.84
N HIS A 66 -6.45 -17.39 -3.83
CA HIS A 66 -6.37 -18.32 -2.70
C HIS A 66 -6.43 -19.78 -3.16
N GLY A 67 -7.38 -20.14 -4.01
CA GLY A 67 -7.49 -21.50 -4.55
C GLY A 67 -6.28 -21.91 -5.38
N HIS A 68 -5.71 -20.98 -6.16
CA HIS A 68 -4.45 -21.21 -6.88
C HIS A 68 -3.30 -21.52 -5.92
N LEU A 69 -3.16 -20.75 -4.85
CA LEU A 69 -2.12 -20.96 -3.84
C LEU A 69 -2.32 -22.25 -3.03
N GLN A 70 -3.55 -22.67 -2.79
CA GLN A 70 -3.86 -23.99 -2.20
C GLN A 70 -3.40 -25.12 -3.12
N ASN A 71 -3.65 -25.04 -4.42
CA ASN A 71 -3.19 -26.03 -5.39
C ASN A 71 -1.66 -26.13 -5.47
N LEU A 72 -0.96 -25.03 -5.17
CA LEU A 72 0.50 -24.99 -5.08
C LEU A 72 1.05 -25.38 -3.69
N ASN A 73 0.18 -25.76 -2.73
CA ASN A 73 0.53 -26.02 -1.33
C ASN A 73 1.19 -24.82 -0.62
N LYS A 74 1.01 -23.59 -1.13
CA LYS A 74 1.51 -22.35 -0.51
C LYS A 74 0.56 -21.80 0.56
N VAL A 75 -0.68 -22.29 0.62
CA VAL A 75 -1.69 -21.97 1.64
C VAL A 75 -2.34 -23.29 2.08
N PRO A 76 -2.66 -23.48 3.38
CA PRO A 76 -3.32 -24.69 3.86
C PRO A 76 -4.63 -24.98 3.12
N SER A 77 -4.84 -26.24 2.73
CA SER A 77 -6.04 -26.68 2.00
C SER A 77 -7.32 -26.58 2.84
N ASP A 78 -7.21 -26.59 4.16
CA ASP A 78 -8.30 -26.45 5.12
C ASP A 78 -8.69 -24.98 5.41
N ARG A 79 -7.85 -24.02 5.02
CA ARG A 79 -8.16 -22.58 5.16
C ARG A 79 -9.28 -22.20 4.18
N LYS A 80 -10.47 -21.95 4.73
CA LYS A 80 -11.69 -21.66 3.95
C LYS A 80 -11.72 -20.26 3.34
N ASN A 81 -11.18 -19.26 4.05
CA ASN A 81 -11.28 -17.86 3.66
C ASN A 81 -9.91 -17.32 3.20
N PRO A 82 -9.85 -16.58 2.09
CA PRO A 82 -8.66 -15.85 1.70
C PRO A 82 -8.21 -14.88 2.80
N ASP A 83 -6.90 -14.80 3.01
CA ASP A 83 -6.32 -13.76 3.86
C ASP A 83 -6.14 -12.49 3.03
N LYS A 84 -6.93 -11.46 3.36
CA LYS A 84 -6.93 -10.16 2.67
C LYS A 84 -5.70 -9.29 2.97
N HIS A 85 -4.79 -9.75 3.82
CA HIS A 85 -3.53 -9.08 4.17
C HIS A 85 -2.30 -9.91 3.79
N ASP A 86 -2.49 -11.13 3.29
CA ASP A 86 -1.40 -11.96 2.77
C ASP A 86 -0.94 -11.41 1.42
N LEU A 87 0.27 -10.85 1.38
CA LEU A 87 0.80 -10.17 0.19
C LEU A 87 0.85 -11.09 -1.03
N LEU A 88 1.11 -12.39 -0.84
CA LEU A 88 1.15 -13.33 -1.96
C LEU A 88 -0.25 -13.61 -2.52
N THR A 89 -1.25 -13.74 -1.64
CA THR A 89 -2.66 -13.84 -2.07
C THR A 89 -3.09 -12.59 -2.83
N LEU A 90 -2.72 -11.39 -2.33
CA LEU A 90 -2.99 -10.13 -3.02
C LEU A 90 -2.28 -10.05 -4.38
N PHE A 91 -1.01 -10.45 -4.44
CA PHE A 91 -0.25 -10.50 -5.69
C PHE A 91 -0.95 -11.34 -6.75
N HIS A 92 -1.35 -12.57 -6.45
CA HIS A 92 -2.05 -13.42 -7.42
C HIS A 92 -3.49 -12.95 -7.71
N SER A 93 -4.05 -12.05 -6.91
CA SER A 93 -5.35 -11.42 -7.19
C SER A 93 -5.25 -10.25 -8.19
N VAL A 94 -4.06 -9.68 -8.38
CA VAL A 94 -3.81 -8.67 -9.41
C VAL A 94 -3.86 -9.34 -10.79
N PRO A 95 -4.61 -8.78 -11.78
CA PRO A 95 -4.66 -9.32 -13.12
C PRO A 95 -3.27 -9.55 -13.71
N ALA A 96 -3.03 -10.72 -14.32
CA ALA A 96 -1.72 -11.10 -14.83
C ALA A 96 -1.15 -10.09 -15.84
N GLN A 97 -2.00 -9.49 -16.66
CA GLN A 97 -1.62 -8.46 -17.63
C GLN A 97 -1.06 -7.22 -16.94
N ILE A 98 -1.68 -6.79 -15.83
CA ILE A 98 -1.22 -5.65 -15.04
C ILE A 98 0.10 -5.98 -14.34
N ARG A 99 0.22 -7.18 -13.76
CA ARG A 99 1.49 -7.63 -13.15
C ARG A 99 2.63 -7.63 -14.16
N GLN A 100 2.39 -8.13 -15.36
CA GLN A 100 3.39 -8.16 -16.42
C GLN A 100 3.75 -6.74 -16.88
N GLN A 101 2.74 -5.91 -17.16
CA GLN A 101 2.94 -4.54 -17.66
C GLN A 101 3.72 -3.66 -16.68
N LEU A 102 3.40 -3.75 -15.39
CA LEU A 102 4.09 -3.02 -14.31
C LEU A 102 5.34 -3.75 -13.80
N ARG A 103 5.68 -4.90 -14.41
CA ARG A 103 6.80 -5.77 -14.01
C ARG A 103 6.78 -6.11 -12.52
N ILE A 104 5.60 -6.36 -11.96
CA ILE A 104 5.41 -6.79 -10.56
C ILE A 104 5.88 -8.23 -10.38
N ASP A 105 5.78 -9.06 -11.44
CA ASP A 105 6.15 -10.48 -11.42
C ASP A 105 7.58 -10.74 -10.95
N GLN A 106 8.50 -9.82 -11.22
CA GLN A 106 9.90 -9.97 -10.78
C GLN A 106 10.07 -9.96 -9.26
N TYR A 107 9.05 -9.47 -8.52
CA TYR A 107 9.05 -9.41 -7.07
C TYR A 107 8.26 -10.55 -6.41
N GLU A 108 7.74 -11.53 -7.15
CA GLU A 108 6.94 -12.63 -6.56
C GLU A 108 7.68 -13.34 -5.42
N GLY A 109 8.97 -13.66 -5.61
CA GLY A 109 9.77 -14.31 -4.57
C GLY A 109 10.00 -13.43 -3.33
N VAL A 110 10.17 -12.11 -3.53
CA VAL A 110 10.26 -11.15 -2.42
C VAL A 110 8.92 -11.07 -1.70
N ILE A 111 7.83 -10.88 -2.44
CA ILE A 111 6.46 -10.84 -1.89
C ILE A 111 6.15 -12.11 -1.08
N GLU A 112 6.52 -13.29 -1.59
CA GLU A 112 6.36 -14.56 -0.88
C GLU A 112 7.18 -14.59 0.41
N THR A 113 8.44 -14.14 0.37
CA THR A 113 9.33 -14.08 1.54
C THR A 113 8.75 -13.22 2.66
N TYR A 114 8.17 -12.07 2.32
CA TYR A 114 7.63 -11.10 3.29
C TYR A 114 6.11 -11.19 3.48
N ARG A 115 5.45 -12.22 2.95
CA ARG A 115 3.97 -12.29 2.88
C ARG A 115 3.23 -12.22 4.22
N HIS A 116 3.93 -12.50 5.33
CA HIS A 116 3.41 -12.47 6.71
C HIS A 116 4.08 -11.42 7.59
N ILE A 117 4.79 -10.45 7.00
CA ILE A 117 5.55 -9.46 7.77
C ILE A 117 4.68 -8.68 8.76
N PHE A 118 3.40 -8.44 8.42
CA PHE A 118 2.42 -7.83 9.33
C PHE A 118 2.22 -8.60 10.62
N THR A 119 2.25 -9.93 10.60
CA THR A 119 2.06 -10.73 11.81
C THR A 119 3.38 -11.05 12.49
N ALA A 120 4.46 -11.21 11.71
CA ALA A 120 5.74 -11.70 12.21
C ALA A 120 6.69 -10.61 12.75
N ALA A 121 6.65 -9.38 12.24
CA ALA A 121 7.63 -8.34 12.60
C ALA A 121 7.12 -7.26 13.57
N ARG A 122 5.81 -7.19 13.87
CA ARG A 122 5.24 -6.12 14.72
C ARG A 122 5.76 -6.09 16.15
N TYR A 123 6.06 -7.25 16.72
CA TYR A 123 6.38 -7.40 18.14
C TYR A 123 7.75 -8.05 18.27
N PRO A 124 8.84 -7.29 18.12
CA PRO A 124 10.21 -7.83 18.15
C PRO A 124 10.57 -8.55 19.46
N TYR A 125 9.80 -8.29 20.53
CA TYR A 125 9.91 -8.95 21.83
C TYR A 125 9.24 -10.34 21.88
N GLU A 126 8.46 -10.74 20.87
CA GLU A 126 7.86 -12.07 20.84
C GLU A 126 8.89 -13.14 20.48
N ARG A 127 8.75 -14.32 21.09
CA ARG A 127 9.71 -15.44 20.94
C ARG A 127 9.93 -15.84 19.47
N ASN A 128 8.89 -15.75 18.66
CA ASN A 128 8.91 -16.16 17.24
C ASN A 128 8.91 -14.96 16.29
N ALA A 129 9.21 -13.76 16.79
CA ALA A 129 9.26 -12.57 15.96
C ALA A 129 10.34 -12.71 14.87
N GLN A 130 10.02 -12.24 13.68
CA GLN A 130 10.98 -12.18 12.59
C GLN A 130 12.07 -11.16 12.94
N LYS A 131 13.32 -11.64 12.98
CA LYS A 131 14.51 -10.81 13.31
C LYS A 131 15.22 -10.25 12.08
N MET A 132 14.77 -10.64 10.89
CA MET A 132 15.35 -10.20 9.63
C MET A 132 14.85 -8.79 9.33
N VAL A 133 15.76 -7.83 9.45
CA VAL A 133 15.54 -6.41 9.19
C VAL A 133 16.40 -6.03 7.99
N ASP A 134 15.77 -5.50 6.95
CA ASP A 134 16.40 -5.05 5.72
C ASP A 134 15.54 -3.95 5.06
N ASP A 135 16.07 -3.34 4.01
CA ASP A 135 15.42 -2.30 3.21
C ASP A 135 14.81 -2.81 1.91
N VAL A 136 14.79 -4.12 1.66
CA VAL A 136 14.33 -4.72 0.40
C VAL A 136 12.90 -4.28 0.09
N LEU A 137 11.99 -4.31 1.06
CA LEU A 137 10.60 -3.87 0.82
C LEU A 137 10.49 -2.38 0.54
N ILE A 138 11.40 -1.56 1.07
CA ILE A 138 11.43 -0.11 0.82
C ILE A 138 11.81 0.13 -0.64
N GLU A 139 12.85 -0.55 -1.13
CA GLU A 139 13.29 -0.48 -2.53
C GLU A 139 12.19 -0.98 -3.48
N VAL A 140 11.57 -2.13 -3.17
CA VAL A 140 10.46 -2.67 -3.97
C VAL A 140 9.29 -1.69 -4.02
N LEU A 141 8.91 -1.08 -2.89
CA LEU A 141 7.83 -0.11 -2.86
C LEU A 141 8.16 1.14 -3.68
N ASP A 142 9.38 1.66 -3.57
CA ASP A 142 9.84 2.84 -4.34
C ASP A 142 9.74 2.59 -5.85
N GLU A 143 10.22 1.43 -6.31
CA GLU A 143 10.12 1.03 -7.71
C GLU A 143 8.68 0.83 -8.17
N LEU A 144 7.84 0.17 -7.34
CA LEU A 144 6.43 -0.05 -7.69
C LEU A 144 5.67 1.27 -7.80
N VAL A 145 5.82 2.18 -6.83
CA VAL A 145 5.20 3.52 -6.88
C VAL A 145 5.64 4.26 -8.13
N THR A 146 6.94 4.25 -8.44
CA THR A 146 7.48 4.92 -9.63
C THR A 146 6.85 4.38 -10.92
N ARG A 147 6.74 3.05 -11.06
CA ARG A 147 6.15 2.41 -12.25
C ARG A 147 4.66 2.65 -12.35
N VAL A 148 3.93 2.57 -11.25
CA VAL A 148 2.49 2.82 -11.20
C VAL A 148 2.19 4.27 -11.59
N ASN A 149 2.96 5.22 -11.06
CA ASN A 149 2.83 6.63 -11.43
C ASN A 149 3.09 6.88 -12.91
N ALA A 150 4.18 6.30 -13.45
CA ALA A 150 4.47 6.40 -14.89
C ALA A 150 3.34 5.82 -15.74
N TRP A 151 2.80 4.66 -15.35
CA TRP A 151 1.69 4.01 -16.05
C TRP A 151 0.41 4.86 -16.05
N TYR A 152 0.04 5.48 -14.93
CA TYR A 152 -1.09 6.42 -14.91
C TYR A 152 -0.82 7.65 -15.78
N GLY A 153 0.41 8.15 -15.80
CA GLY A 153 0.84 9.23 -16.69
C GLY A 153 0.64 8.88 -18.17
N ASP A 154 1.05 7.69 -18.60
CA ASP A 154 0.87 7.18 -19.96
C ASP A 154 -0.60 7.04 -20.36
N LEU A 155 -1.49 6.76 -19.39
CA LEU A 155 -2.94 6.72 -19.59
C LEU A 155 -3.58 8.11 -19.68
N GLY A 156 -2.79 9.19 -19.63
CA GLY A 156 -3.28 10.57 -19.72
C GLY A 156 -3.88 11.09 -18.43
N TRP A 157 -3.67 10.41 -17.29
CA TRP A 157 -4.05 10.92 -15.98
C TRP A 157 -3.01 11.97 -15.58
N GLN A 158 -3.19 13.21 -16.06
CA GLN A 158 -2.30 14.33 -15.77
C GLN A 158 -2.37 14.68 -14.28
N ASN A 159 -1.24 14.47 -13.59
CA ASN A 159 -0.67 15.18 -12.43
C ASN A 159 -1.56 15.87 -11.38
N ASN A 160 -2.81 15.48 -11.17
CA ASN A 160 -3.54 15.79 -9.93
C ASN A 160 -3.15 14.84 -8.78
N TYR A 161 -2.38 13.79 -9.08
CA TYR A 161 -2.10 12.67 -8.18
C TYR A 161 -0.98 12.92 -7.16
N LEU A 162 -0.15 13.94 -7.39
CA LEU A 162 0.88 14.41 -6.45
C LEU A 162 0.46 15.69 -5.71
N TYR A 163 -0.84 15.95 -5.54
CA TYR A 163 -1.34 17.08 -4.75
C TYR A 163 -0.89 17.05 -3.27
N TYR A 164 -0.28 15.95 -2.81
CA TYR A 164 0.27 15.79 -1.47
C TYR A 164 1.78 15.48 -1.45
N ASP A 165 2.54 15.92 -2.45
CA ASP A 165 4.01 15.90 -2.41
C ASP A 165 4.62 17.13 -1.70
N GLY A 166 3.81 18.10 -1.25
CA GLY A 166 4.32 19.31 -0.59
C GLY A 166 5.28 20.16 -1.44
N ALA A 167 5.43 19.86 -2.74
CA ALA A 167 6.41 20.47 -3.63
C ALA A 167 5.85 21.56 -4.56
N HIS A 168 4.54 21.79 -4.56
CA HIS A 168 3.90 22.86 -5.36
C HIS A 168 2.85 23.64 -4.55
N PRO A 169 3.26 24.69 -3.82
CA PRO A 169 2.33 25.56 -3.10
C PRO A 169 1.46 26.43 -4.02
N GLU A 170 1.85 26.62 -5.28
CA GLU A 170 1.18 27.55 -6.22
C GLU A 170 -0.15 27.05 -6.80
N LEU A 171 -0.54 25.80 -6.49
CA LEU A 171 -1.84 25.22 -6.87
C LEU A 171 -2.73 24.96 -5.64
N ALA A 172 -2.33 25.42 -4.45
CA ALA A 172 -3.15 25.39 -3.24
C ALA A 172 -4.25 26.49 -3.24
N ASP A 173 -4.19 27.45 -4.17
CA ASP A 173 -5.09 28.61 -4.25
C ASP A 173 -6.46 28.26 -4.86
N TRP A 174 -7.18 27.33 -4.23
CA TRP A 174 -8.64 27.20 -4.42
C TRP A 174 -9.43 27.86 -3.28
N GLU A 175 -8.76 28.44 -2.27
CA GLU A 175 -9.34 29.28 -1.21
C GLU A 175 -9.61 30.73 -1.63
N SER A 176 -9.43 31.10 -2.92
CA SER A 176 -9.95 32.38 -3.41
C SER A 176 -11.47 32.38 -3.65
N ALA A 177 -12.18 31.32 -3.24
CA ALA A 177 -13.64 31.25 -3.22
C ALA A 177 -14.16 31.12 -1.78
N GLY A 178 -14.01 32.18 -1.00
CA GLY A 178 -14.81 32.45 0.20
C GLY A 178 -14.22 31.93 1.51
N GLU A 179 -13.71 32.86 2.31
CA GLU A 179 -13.30 32.67 3.70
C GLU A 179 -14.35 31.91 4.53
N ILE A 180 -13.95 30.81 5.14
CA ILE A 180 -14.53 30.34 6.39
C ILE A 180 -13.37 30.20 7.38
N GLU A 181 -13.21 31.18 8.26
CA GLU A 181 -12.27 31.15 9.37
C GLU A 181 -12.52 29.91 10.25
N LEU A 182 -11.57 28.98 10.29
CA LEU A 182 -11.50 27.94 11.31
C LEU A 182 -10.50 28.36 12.38
N SER A 183 -11.02 29.01 13.42
CA SER A 183 -10.33 29.31 14.68
C SER A 183 -9.97 28.01 15.41
N TYR A 184 -8.67 27.77 15.60
CA TYR A 184 -8.17 26.73 16.50
C TYR A 184 -8.34 27.17 17.96
N GLY A 185 -9.50 26.87 18.52
CA GLY A 185 -9.74 26.96 19.96
C GLY A 185 -9.06 25.84 20.73
N ASP A 186 -8.01 26.19 21.48
CA ASP A 186 -7.60 25.70 22.80
C ASP A 186 -7.93 24.23 23.15
N LEU A 187 -7.04 23.30 22.77
CA LEU A 187 -7.02 21.94 23.30
C LEU A 187 -6.19 21.88 24.59
N SER A 188 -6.70 22.52 25.63
CA SER A 188 -6.31 22.25 27.01
C SER A 188 -7.55 21.84 27.82
N LYS A 189 -7.94 20.55 27.78
CA LYS A 189 -8.67 19.81 28.84
C LYS A 189 -9.13 18.40 28.41
N GLY A 190 -8.67 17.39 29.16
CA GLY A 190 -9.27 16.06 29.38
C GLY A 190 -9.21 15.09 28.19
N TYR A 191 -8.68 13.87 28.30
CA TYR A 191 -8.75 12.89 29.40
C TYR A 191 -7.40 12.21 29.66
#